data_AF-A0A024URX1-F1
#
_entry.id   AF-A0A024URX1-F1
#
_cell.length_a   1.000
_cell.length_b   1.000
_cell.length_c   1.000
_cell.angle_alpha   90.00
_cell.angle_beta   90.00
_cell.angle_gamma   90.00
#
_symmetry.space_group_name_H-M   'P 1'
#
loop_
_entity.id
_entity.type
_entity.pdbx_description
1 polymer ?
#
loop_
_entity_poly.entity_id
_entity_poly.type
_entity_poly.pdbx_seq_one_letter_code
_entity_poly.pdbx_strand_id
1 'polypeptide(L)'
;MSSRILQDDRSSPRPTSPVSAILSALAKLQAQWSPDEKASSPSPQATTPSQQLTALTSLKSDEKDSIIVYLLQKVKDQKAMQDAAIQFGEDIAAKLVLEQHERNEAYEARILALEAALHSATHDHPEVARLEAVVLDLKVQLDKEQQNVQSAIKKCRRSRERERQLKMAIDPLWE
;
A
#
# COMPACT_ATOMS: atom_id res chain seq x y z
N MET A 1 -40.89 30.69 -9.25
CA MET A 1 -40.92 29.23 -9.06
C MET A 1 -39.68 28.88 -8.25
N SER A 2 -39.77 28.93 -6.93
CA SER A 2 -40.18 27.84 -6.02
C SER A 2 -38.99 26.98 -5.59
N SER A 3 -38.75 27.07 -4.29
CA SER A 3 -37.72 26.48 -3.42
C SER A 3 -37.61 24.94 -3.45
N ARG A 4 -36.43 24.43 -3.05
CA ARG A 4 -36.15 23.26 -2.17
C ARG A 4 -34.64 23.00 -2.23
N ILE A 5 -33.83 23.37 -1.24
CA ILE A 5 -33.53 22.64 0.00
C ILE A 5 -33.54 21.11 -0.21
N LEU A 6 -32.34 20.55 -0.26
CA LEU A 6 -32.02 19.18 0.16
C LEU A 6 -30.64 19.23 0.82
N GLN A 7 -30.67 19.53 2.12
CA GLN A 7 -29.75 18.91 3.06
C GLN A 7 -30.15 17.42 3.12
N ASP A 8 -29.19 16.52 2.94
CA ASP A 8 -29.27 15.19 3.54
C ASP A 8 -27.85 14.61 3.67
N ASP A 9 -27.36 14.75 4.89
CA ASP A 9 -26.92 13.64 5.73
C ASP A 9 -26.17 12.48 5.06
N ARG A 10 -24.83 12.58 5.07
CA ARG A 10 -23.98 11.38 5.17
C ARG A 10 -23.00 11.57 6.31
N SER A 11 -23.58 11.61 7.51
CA SER A 11 -22.91 11.18 8.74
C SER A 11 -22.58 9.68 8.63
N SER A 12 -21.62 9.33 7.77
CA SER A 12 -21.06 7.98 7.75
C SER A 12 -20.29 7.78 9.06
N PRO A 13 -20.64 6.78 9.89
CA PRO A 13 -19.79 6.43 11.00
C PRO A 13 -18.45 6.00 10.42
N ARG A 14 -17.42 6.79 10.73
CA ARG A 14 -16.01 6.46 10.46
C ARG A 14 -15.83 5.01 10.91
N PRO A 15 -15.36 4.08 10.05
CA PRO A 15 -15.09 2.72 10.50
C PRO A 15 -14.10 2.87 11.65
N THR A 16 -14.55 2.50 12.85
CA THR A 16 -13.71 2.45 14.04
C THR A 16 -12.58 1.53 13.69
N SER A 17 -11.42 2.11 13.37
CA SER A 17 -10.25 1.36 12.95
C SER A 17 -10.02 0.24 13.98
N PRO A 18 -9.84 -1.01 13.57
CA PRO A 18 -9.55 -2.09 14.51
C PRO A 18 -8.32 -1.76 15.35
N VAL A 19 -7.39 -0.95 14.83
CA VAL A 19 -6.27 -0.36 15.59
C VAL A 19 -6.76 0.53 16.72
N SER A 20 -7.79 1.35 16.50
CA SER A 20 -8.42 2.16 17.56
C SER A 20 -9.14 1.30 18.59
N ALA A 21 -9.75 0.19 18.18
CA ALA A 21 -10.39 -0.76 19.09
C ALA A 21 -9.35 -1.52 19.92
N ILE A 22 -8.26 -1.98 19.30
CA ILE A 22 -7.12 -2.63 19.96
C ILE A 22 -6.42 -1.67 20.93
N LEU A 23 -6.16 -0.42 20.52
CA LEU A 23 -5.59 0.60 21.39
C LEU A 23 -6.53 0.91 22.56
N SER A 24 -7.84 0.91 22.35
CA SER A 24 -8.81 1.10 23.44
C SER A 24 -8.89 -0.11 24.38
N ALA A 25 -8.74 -1.33 23.87
CA ALA A 25 -8.71 -2.55 24.67
C ALA A 25 -7.41 -2.65 25.47
N LEU A 26 -6.27 -2.27 24.87
CA LEU A 26 -4.98 -2.19 25.53
C LEU A 26 -4.99 -1.12 26.62
N ALA A 27 -5.56 0.06 26.35
CA ALA A 27 -5.74 1.11 27.34
C ALA A 27 -6.66 0.69 28.50
N LYS A 28 -7.71 -0.09 28.22
CA LYS A 28 -8.58 -0.66 29.26
C LYS A 28 -7.87 -1.72 30.10
N LEU A 29 -7.06 -2.58 29.50
CA LEU A 29 -6.25 -3.56 30.22
C LEU A 29 -5.19 -2.87 31.08
N GLN A 30 -4.54 -1.84 30.55
CA GLN A 30 -3.57 -1.02 31.29
C GLN A 30 -4.22 -0.29 32.47
N ALA A 31 -5.44 0.23 32.31
CA ALA A 31 -6.21 0.84 33.39
C ALA A 31 -6.69 -0.19 34.44
N GLN A 32 -7.02 -1.40 34.03
CA GLN A 32 -7.39 -2.49 34.95
C GLN A 32 -6.21 -3.02 35.78
N TRP A 33 -4.98 -2.76 35.31
CA TRP A 33 -3.73 -3.16 35.98
C TRP A 33 -3.10 -2.01 36.78
N SER A 34 -3.62 -0.78 36.65
CA SER A 34 -3.36 0.28 37.62
C SER A 34 -4.18 0.00 38.88
N PRO A 35 -3.55 -0.24 40.04
CA PRO A 35 -4.30 -0.36 41.27
C PRO A 35 -5.00 0.97 41.54
N ASP A 36 -6.33 0.89 41.60
CA ASP A 36 -7.23 1.97 41.97
C ASP A 36 -7.01 2.29 43.45
N GLU A 37 -6.03 3.15 43.78
CA GLU A 37 -5.91 3.74 45.11
C GLU A 37 -6.97 4.84 45.27
N LYS A 38 -8.21 4.43 45.57
CA LYS A 38 -9.21 5.33 46.15
C LYS A 38 -10.14 4.59 47.11
N ALA A 39 -9.56 4.10 48.20
CA ALA A 39 -10.25 3.98 49.48
C ALA A 39 -9.29 4.44 50.59
N SER A 40 -9.75 5.38 51.40
CA SER A 40 -9.00 6.07 52.45
C SER A 40 -8.40 5.10 53.49
N SER A 41 -7.06 5.07 53.59
CA SER A 41 -6.25 4.63 54.75
C SER A 41 -4.79 5.07 54.51
N PRO A 42 -3.98 5.34 55.55
CA PRO A 42 -2.88 6.30 55.47
C PRO A 42 -1.72 5.80 54.61
N SER A 43 -1.15 6.76 53.86
CA SER A 43 0.09 6.71 53.09
C SER A 43 1.11 5.68 53.61
N PRO A 44 1.56 4.69 52.80
CA PRO A 44 2.71 3.90 53.16
C PRO A 44 3.92 4.81 52.99
N GLN A 45 4.44 5.31 54.11
CA GLN A 45 5.81 5.81 54.15
C GLN A 45 6.69 4.79 53.44
N ALA A 46 7.57 5.27 52.55
CA ALA A 46 8.59 4.45 51.92
C ALA A 46 9.51 3.90 53.02
N THR A 47 9.12 2.77 53.60
CA THR A 47 9.93 2.01 54.54
C THR A 47 11.20 1.63 53.79
N THR A 48 12.32 2.16 54.24
CA THR A 48 13.62 1.78 53.71
C THR A 48 13.79 0.26 53.85
N PRO A 49 14.54 -0.41 52.95
CA PRO A 49 14.76 -1.86 53.04
C PRO A 49 15.30 -2.28 54.43
N SER A 50 16.00 -1.39 55.11
CA SER A 50 16.46 -1.51 56.49
C SER A 50 15.34 -1.50 57.56
N GLN A 51 14.25 -0.75 57.38
CA GLN A 51 13.08 -0.80 58.27
C GLN A 51 12.26 -2.08 58.08
N GLN A 52 12.15 -2.57 56.84
CA GLN A 52 11.46 -3.84 56.53
C GLN A 52 12.22 -5.04 57.11
N LEU A 53 13.56 -5.03 57.06
CA LEU A 53 14.40 -6.06 57.68
C LEU A 53 14.28 -6.06 59.20
N THR A 54 14.20 -4.89 59.84
CA THR A 54 14.02 -4.77 61.30
C THR A 54 12.63 -5.25 61.76
N ALA A 55 11.58 -4.96 60.98
CA ALA A 55 10.24 -5.50 61.22
C ALA A 55 10.18 -7.03 61.00
N LEU A 56 10.92 -7.54 60.00
CA LEU A 56 11.06 -8.97 59.75
C LEU A 56 11.84 -9.69 60.86
N THR A 57 12.90 -9.12 61.42
CA THR A 57 13.65 -9.77 62.51
C THR A 57 12.84 -9.85 63.82
N SER A 58 11.93 -8.89 64.07
CA SER A 58 11.00 -8.86 65.21
C SER A 58 9.90 -9.93 65.16
N LEU A 59 9.64 -10.55 64.01
CA LEU A 59 8.60 -11.57 63.86
C LEU A 59 9.06 -12.94 64.38
N LYS A 60 8.12 -13.75 64.87
CA LYS A 60 8.39 -15.14 65.27
C LYS A 60 8.69 -16.01 64.04
N SER A 61 9.34 -17.15 64.25
CA SER A 61 9.72 -18.06 63.15
C SER A 61 8.52 -18.45 62.28
N ASP A 62 7.41 -18.84 62.91
CA ASP A 62 6.20 -19.31 62.21
C ASP A 62 5.56 -18.21 61.34
N GLU A 63 5.63 -16.95 61.79
CA GLU A 63 5.10 -15.81 61.03
C GLU A 63 5.96 -15.50 59.81
N LYS A 64 7.28 -15.67 59.92
CA LYS A 64 8.22 -15.54 58.79
C LYS A 64 7.96 -16.60 57.74
N ASP A 65 7.77 -17.85 58.15
CA ASP A 65 7.46 -18.96 57.23
C ASP A 65 6.12 -18.73 56.51
N SER A 66 5.10 -18.23 57.21
CA SER A 66 3.83 -17.84 56.58
C SER A 66 3.99 -16.72 55.55
N ILE A 67 4.83 -15.72 55.82
CA ILE A 67 5.12 -14.63 54.88
C ILE A 67 5.87 -15.16 53.65
N ILE A 68 6.84 -16.07 53.85
CA ILE A 68 7.57 -16.70 52.75
C ILE A 68 6.62 -17.46 51.83
N VAL A 69 5.72 -18.28 52.39
CA VAL A 69 4.72 -19.02 51.61
C VAL A 69 3.82 -18.06 50.84
N TYR A 70 3.35 -16.98 51.47
CA TYR A 70 2.53 -15.96 50.82
C TYR A 70 3.28 -15.27 49.65
N LEU A 71 4.54 -14.89 49.86
CA LEU A 71 5.35 -14.25 48.82
C LEU A 71 5.64 -15.21 47.66
N LEU A 72 5.93 -16.49 47.94
CA LEU A 72 6.11 -17.51 46.91
C LEU A 72 4.84 -17.71 46.09
N GLN A 73 3.68 -17.75 46.75
CA GLN A 73 2.39 -17.83 46.07
C GLN A 73 2.16 -16.59 45.19
N LYS A 74 2.43 -15.39 45.71
CA LYS A 74 2.29 -14.14 44.96
C LYS A 74 3.21 -14.10 43.72
N VAL A 75 4.45 -14.56 43.84
CA VAL A 75 5.39 -14.66 42.70
C VAL A 75 4.87 -15.66 41.66
N LYS A 76 4.32 -16.80 42.10
CA LYS A 76 3.72 -17.79 41.21
C LYS A 76 2.52 -17.21 40.45
N ASP A 77 1.65 -16.48 41.12
CA ASP A 77 0.48 -15.85 40.50
C ASP A 77 0.89 -14.75 39.51
N GLN A 78 1.89 -13.94 39.86
CA GLN A 78 2.46 -12.94 38.96
C GLN A 78 3.09 -13.58 37.72
N LYS A 79 3.79 -14.70 37.87
CA LYS A 79 4.35 -15.44 36.74
C LYS A 79 3.27 -15.99 35.82
N ALA A 80 2.22 -16.60 36.38
CA ALA A 80 1.09 -17.09 35.59
C ALA A 80 0.40 -15.96 34.82
N MET A 81 0.26 -14.78 35.43
CA MET A 81 -0.29 -13.59 34.80
C MET A 81 0.62 -13.05 33.67
N GLN A 82 1.94 -13.10 33.84
CA GLN A 82 2.90 -12.75 32.78
C GLN A 82 2.81 -13.73 31.61
N ASP A 83 2.77 -15.04 31.89
CA ASP A 83 2.66 -16.07 30.86
C ASP A 83 1.35 -15.91 30.06
N ALA A 84 0.23 -15.62 30.73
CA ALA A 84 -1.05 -15.34 30.07
C ALA A 84 -1.01 -14.07 29.21
N ALA A 85 -0.29 -13.03 29.66
CA ALA A 85 -0.13 -11.80 28.89
C ALA A 85 0.75 -12.00 27.64
N ILE A 86 1.79 -12.84 27.74
CA ILE A 86 2.63 -13.22 26.61
C ILE A 86 1.77 -13.97 25.56
N GLN A 87 1.02 -14.99 25.98
CA GLN A 87 0.14 -15.74 25.08
C GLN A 87 -0.89 -14.85 24.41
N PHE A 88 -1.51 -13.94 25.16
CA PHE A 88 -2.44 -12.97 24.59
C PHE A 88 -1.78 -12.04 23.57
N GLY A 89 -0.54 -11.59 23.85
CA GLY A 89 0.25 -10.80 22.92
C GLY A 89 0.58 -11.55 21.63
N GLU A 90 0.96 -12.82 21.74
CA GLU A 90 1.24 -13.72 20.62
C GLU A 90 -0.01 -13.94 19.75
N ASP A 91 -1.18 -14.18 20.37
CA ASP A 91 -2.45 -14.35 19.65
C ASP A 91 -2.86 -13.08 18.88
N ILE A 92 -2.66 -11.90 19.47
CA ILE A 92 -2.93 -10.63 18.78
C ILE A 92 -1.94 -10.43 17.63
N ALA A 93 -0.66 -10.68 17.85
CA ALA A 93 0.35 -10.55 16.82
C ALA A 93 0.06 -11.48 15.63
N ALA A 94 -0.30 -12.73 15.89
CA ALA A 94 -0.68 -13.69 14.86
C ALA A 94 -1.89 -13.21 14.04
N LYS A 95 -2.95 -12.74 14.71
CA LYS A 95 -4.14 -12.18 14.04
C LYS A 95 -3.79 -10.96 13.19
N LEU A 96 -2.98 -10.05 13.72
CA LEU A 96 -2.59 -8.84 13.00
C LEU A 96 -1.79 -9.15 11.74
N VAL A 97 -0.88 -10.14 11.81
CA VAL A 97 -0.10 -10.59 10.64
C VAL A 97 -1.01 -11.20 9.58
N LEU A 98 -1.98 -12.05 9.97
CA LEU A 98 -2.94 -12.62 9.03
C LEU A 98 -3.78 -11.54 8.35
N GLU A 99 -4.36 -10.62 9.12
CA GLU A 99 -5.14 -9.53 8.54
C GLU A 99 -4.29 -8.60 7.65
N GLN A 100 -3.02 -8.41 7.97
CA GLN A 100 -2.11 -7.64 7.12
C GLN A 100 -1.86 -8.36 5.80
N HIS A 101 -1.67 -9.68 5.84
CA HIS A 101 -1.47 -10.49 4.65
C HIS A 101 -2.70 -10.44 3.74
N GLU A 102 -3.90 -10.67 4.28
CA GLU A 102 -5.16 -10.60 3.52
C GLU A 102 -5.37 -9.22 2.87
N ARG A 103 -5.06 -8.14 3.59
CA ARG A 103 -5.15 -6.78 3.03
C ARG A 103 -4.14 -6.55 1.91
N ASN A 104 -2.91 -7.04 2.08
CA ASN A 104 -1.89 -6.93 1.05
C ASN A 104 -2.28 -7.69 -0.21
N GLU A 105 -2.77 -8.93 -0.08
CA GLU A 105 -3.29 -9.71 -1.21
C GLU A 105 -4.42 -8.97 -1.94
N ALA A 106 -5.34 -8.35 -1.20
CA ALA A 106 -6.43 -7.56 -1.79
C ALA A 106 -5.90 -6.31 -2.54
N TYR A 107 -4.85 -5.66 -2.03
CA TYR A 107 -4.22 -4.53 -2.71
C TYR A 107 -3.47 -4.97 -3.97
N GLU A 108 -2.70 -6.06 -3.90
CA GLU A 108 -2.00 -6.62 -5.06
C GLU A 108 -2.99 -7.01 -6.17
N ALA A 109 -4.09 -7.69 -5.82
CA ALA A 109 -5.14 -8.02 -6.78
C ALA A 109 -5.75 -6.77 -7.42
N ARG A 110 -5.95 -5.69 -6.64
CA ARG A 110 -6.47 -4.42 -7.16
C ARG A 110 -5.49 -3.69 -8.07
N ILE A 111 -4.19 -3.72 -7.73
CA ILE A 111 -3.14 -3.14 -8.57
C ILE A 111 -3.13 -3.87 -9.92
N LEU A 112 -3.09 -5.20 -9.92
CA LEU A 112 -3.11 -6.00 -11.14
C LEU A 112 -4.36 -5.73 -12.00
N ALA A 113 -5.53 -5.60 -11.37
CA ALA A 113 -6.76 -5.27 -12.08
C ALA A 113 -6.71 -3.87 -12.73
N LEU A 114 -6.16 -2.89 -12.02
CA LEU A 114 -5.99 -1.53 -12.55
C LEU A 114 -4.95 -1.47 -13.67
N GLU A 115 -3.85 -2.19 -13.54
CA GLU A 115 -2.83 -2.32 -14.59
C GLU A 115 -3.42 -2.96 -15.85
N ALA A 116 -4.20 -4.04 -15.71
CA ALA A 116 -4.88 -4.67 -16.82
C ALA A 116 -5.89 -3.72 -17.49
N ALA A 117 -6.67 -2.97 -16.71
CA ALA A 117 -7.60 -1.97 -17.22
C ALA A 117 -6.88 -0.84 -17.97
N LEU A 118 -5.73 -0.39 -17.45
CA LEU A 118 -4.90 0.64 -18.08
C LEU A 118 -4.31 0.14 -19.41
N HIS A 119 -3.79 -1.09 -19.43
CA HIS A 119 -3.27 -1.71 -20.65
C HIS A 119 -4.37 -1.83 -21.70
N SER A 120 -5.56 -2.31 -21.33
CA SER A 120 -6.70 -2.40 -22.25
C SER A 120 -7.13 -1.02 -22.77
N ALA A 121 -7.18 0.00 -21.91
CA ALA A 121 -7.56 1.35 -22.30
C ALA A 121 -6.53 2.05 -23.21
N THR A 122 -5.25 1.67 -23.12
CA THR A 122 -4.16 2.38 -23.82
C THR A 122 -3.67 1.64 -25.06
N HIS A 123 -3.44 0.34 -24.94
CA HIS A 123 -2.81 -0.47 -25.99
C HIS A 123 -3.86 -1.20 -26.83
N ASP A 124 -4.88 -1.77 -26.19
CA ASP A 124 -5.98 -2.43 -26.90
C ASP A 124 -7.05 -1.44 -27.37
N HIS A 125 -6.75 -0.14 -27.34
CA HIS A 125 -7.70 0.89 -27.72
C HIS A 125 -7.96 0.82 -29.23
N PRO A 126 -9.23 0.75 -29.68
CA PRO A 126 -9.57 0.55 -31.08
C PRO A 126 -9.09 1.70 -31.98
N GLU A 127 -8.93 2.91 -31.43
CA GLU A 127 -8.38 4.02 -32.19
C GLU A 127 -6.89 3.86 -32.49
N VAL A 128 -6.10 3.23 -31.62
CA VAL A 128 -4.69 2.97 -31.87
C VAL A 128 -4.56 2.00 -33.04
N ALA A 129 -5.30 0.89 -33.03
CA ALA A 129 -5.35 -0.05 -34.14
C ALA A 129 -5.83 0.61 -35.45
N ARG A 130 -6.84 1.48 -35.38
CA ARG A 130 -7.33 2.23 -36.55
C ARG A 130 -6.25 3.17 -37.10
N LEU A 131 -5.57 3.91 -36.24
CA LEU A 131 -4.51 4.85 -36.63
C LEU A 131 -3.30 4.11 -37.20
N GLU A 132 -2.90 2.98 -36.62
CA GLU A 132 -1.84 2.13 -37.15
C GLU A 132 -2.16 1.63 -38.56
N ALA A 133 -3.39 1.18 -38.80
CA ALA A 133 -3.84 0.78 -40.13
C ALA A 133 -3.78 1.94 -41.15
N VAL A 134 -4.22 3.14 -40.74
CA VAL A 134 -4.14 4.35 -41.58
C VAL A 134 -2.69 4.73 -41.86
N VAL A 135 -1.80 4.66 -40.87
CA VAL A 135 -0.37 4.96 -41.05
C VAL A 135 0.28 3.96 -42.00
N LEU A 136 -0.07 2.68 -41.92
CA LEU A 136 0.42 1.67 -42.86
C LEU A 136 -0.08 1.94 -44.29
N ASP A 137 -1.35 2.26 -44.47
CA ASP A 137 -1.89 2.60 -45.79
C ASP A 137 -1.21 3.85 -46.39
N LEU A 138 -1.06 4.91 -45.59
CA LEU A 138 -0.37 6.13 -46.01
C LEU A 138 1.10 5.89 -46.38
N LYS A 139 1.80 4.98 -45.68
CA LYS A 139 3.17 4.58 -46.04
C LYS A 139 3.19 3.90 -47.42
N VAL A 140 2.27 2.99 -47.68
CA VAL A 140 2.16 2.32 -48.99
C VAL A 140 1.85 3.32 -50.11
N GLN A 141 0.94 4.27 -49.86
CA GLN A 141 0.64 5.34 -50.82
C GLN A 141 1.85 6.24 -51.06
N LEU A 142 2.58 6.60 -50.02
CA LEU A 142 3.79 7.41 -50.12
C LEU A 142 4.86 6.71 -50.96
N ASP A 143 5.12 5.42 -50.72
CA ASP A 143 6.10 4.63 -51.47
C ASP A 143 5.73 4.54 -52.95
N LYS A 144 4.43 4.36 -53.25
CA LYS A 144 3.91 4.37 -54.62
C LYS A 144 4.14 5.71 -55.31
N GLU A 145 3.84 6.82 -54.64
CA GLU A 145 4.06 8.17 -55.20
C GLU A 145 5.55 8.46 -55.39
N GLN A 146 6.41 8.04 -54.46
CA GLN A 146 7.86 8.13 -54.64
C GLN A 146 8.33 7.36 -55.87
N GLN A 147 7.83 6.13 -56.08
CA GLN A 147 8.15 5.34 -57.25
C GLN A 147 7.64 5.99 -58.55
N ASN A 148 6.43 6.56 -58.53
CA ASN A 148 5.86 7.29 -59.65
C ASN A 148 6.75 8.49 -60.04
N VAL A 149 7.13 9.32 -59.08
CA VAL A 149 7.99 10.49 -59.28
C VAL A 149 9.36 10.06 -59.82
N GLN A 150 9.99 9.03 -59.23
CA GLN A 150 11.27 8.51 -59.73
C GLN A 150 11.14 8.00 -61.18
N SER A 151 10.04 7.33 -61.52
CA SER A 151 9.79 6.86 -62.88
C SER A 151 9.62 8.03 -63.86
N ALA A 152 8.92 9.09 -63.46
CA ALA A 152 8.73 10.31 -64.26
C ALA A 152 10.07 11.03 -64.50
N ILE A 153 10.89 11.18 -63.47
CA ILE A 153 12.25 11.75 -63.59
C ILE A 153 13.09 10.94 -64.58
N LYS A 154 13.09 9.61 -64.48
CA LYS A 154 13.82 8.73 -65.42
C LYS A 154 13.31 8.87 -66.86
N LYS A 155 11.98 8.97 -67.07
CA LYS A 155 11.39 9.22 -68.40
C LYS A 155 11.81 10.58 -68.95
N CYS A 156 11.75 11.65 -68.16
CA CYS A 156 12.19 12.99 -68.56
C CYS A 156 13.67 13.02 -68.94
N ARG A 157 14.54 12.39 -68.14
CA ARG A 157 15.98 12.28 -68.47
C ARG A 157 16.20 11.56 -69.81
N ARG A 158 15.56 10.41 -70.01
CA ARG A 158 15.63 9.67 -71.29
C ARG A 158 15.07 10.45 -72.47
N SER A 159 14.06 11.30 -72.25
CA SER A 159 13.51 12.15 -73.30
C SER A 159 14.49 13.25 -73.69
N ARG A 160 15.07 13.95 -72.72
CA ARG A 160 16.09 14.98 -72.95
C ARG A 160 17.34 14.42 -73.63
N GLU A 161 17.77 13.21 -73.24
CA GLU A 161 18.90 12.54 -73.87
C GLU A 161 18.62 12.24 -75.36
N ARG A 162 17.43 11.67 -75.65
CA ARG A 162 17.01 11.42 -77.04
C ARG A 162 16.91 12.70 -77.84
N GLU A 163 16.37 13.77 -77.25
CA GLU A 163 16.32 15.09 -77.90
C GLU A 163 17.72 15.62 -78.21
N ARG A 164 18.67 15.50 -77.27
CA ARG A 164 20.07 15.87 -77.50
C ARG A 164 20.68 15.08 -78.65
N GLN A 165 20.52 13.76 -78.65
CA GLN A 165 21.02 12.87 -79.70
C GLN A 165 20.42 13.21 -81.07
N LEU A 166 19.11 13.47 -81.14
CA LEU A 166 18.45 13.87 -82.39
C LEU A 166 18.98 15.21 -82.90
N LYS A 167 19.21 16.18 -82.02
CA LYS A 167 19.79 17.48 -82.41
C LYS A 167 21.21 17.33 -82.97
N MET A 168 22.08 16.54 -82.32
CA MET A 168 23.41 16.24 -82.86
C MET A 168 23.38 15.49 -84.19
N ALA A 169 22.38 14.63 -84.41
CA ALA A 169 22.23 13.90 -85.68
C ALA A 169 21.78 14.80 -86.85
N ILE A 170 21.01 15.85 -86.55
CA ILE A 170 20.53 16.83 -87.55
C ILE A 170 21.60 17.90 -87.82
N ASP A 171 22.32 18.33 -86.79
CA ASP A 171 23.37 19.34 -86.86
C ASP A 171 24.68 18.80 -86.23
N PRO A 172 25.66 18.36 -87.04
CA PRO A 172 26.92 17.81 -86.56
C PRO A 172 27.82 18.81 -85.82
N LEU A 173 27.49 20.11 -85.83
CA LEU A 173 28.23 21.18 -85.14
C LEU A 173 27.57 21.60 -83.83
N TRP A 174 26.54 20.88 -83.38
CA TRP A 174 25.77 21.20 -82.19
C TRP A 174 26.45 20.67 -80.91
N GLU A 175 27.44 21.41 -80.41
CA GLU A 175 27.93 21.37 -79.03
C GLU A 175 27.92 22.77 -78.40
#